data_AF-A0A495XAD7-F1
#
_entry.id   AF-A0A495XAD7-F1
#
_cell.length_a   1.000
_cell.length_b   1.000
_cell.length_c   1.000
_cell.angle_alpha   90.00
_cell.angle_beta   90.00
_cell.angle_gamma   90.00
#
_symmetry.space_group_name_H-M   'P 1'
#
loop_
_entity.id
_entity.type
_entity.pdbx_description
1 polymer ?
#
loop_
_entity_poly.entity_id
_entity_poly.type
_entity_poly.pdbx_seq_one_letter_code
_entity_poly.pdbx_strand_id
1 'polypeptide(L)'
;MSNDNDSWIRLHTGWSPREVGWALWQPGYVAHPWPRDELGPDFVFYICDDVGIGKDGRAVVAKATVTRMIPTTEVESPEDAYQRIADALFDDELTILPENWRANRYNGHKSAAPWPQLLTAWRADLEEVGPHTMPELSSFPRSGWLRTSRLTL
;
A
#
# COMPACT_ATOMS: atom_id res chain seq x y z
N MET A 1 15.27 8.66 -19.30
CA MET A 1 14.78 7.54 -20.12
C MET A 1 13.94 6.68 -19.19
N SER A 2 12.61 6.76 -19.33
CA SER A 2 11.69 5.87 -18.62
C SER A 2 11.97 4.46 -19.14
N ASN A 3 12.43 3.55 -18.29
CA ASN A 3 12.44 2.14 -18.63
C ASN A 3 10.98 1.68 -18.53
N ASP A 4 10.34 1.45 -19.68
CA ASP A 4 8.96 0.94 -19.79
C ASP A 4 8.75 -0.47 -19.19
N ASN A 5 9.76 -1.01 -18.50
CA ASN A 5 9.75 -2.33 -17.85
C ASN A 5 9.88 -2.26 -16.32
N ASP A 6 9.83 -1.07 -15.71
CA ASP A 6 9.88 -0.96 -14.25
C ASP A 6 8.54 -1.39 -13.63
N SER A 7 8.58 -2.41 -12.77
CA SER A 7 7.45 -2.85 -11.96
C SER A 7 7.48 -2.21 -10.57
N TRP A 8 6.28 -1.88 -10.07
CA TRP A 8 6.10 -1.48 -8.67
C TRP A 8 5.76 -2.68 -7.81
N ILE A 9 6.41 -2.79 -6.66
CA ILE A 9 6.14 -3.80 -5.65
C ILE A 9 5.79 -3.10 -4.33
N ARG A 10 4.67 -3.48 -3.73
CA ARG A 10 4.19 -2.98 -2.43
C ARG A 10 4.39 -4.05 -1.37
N LEU A 11 5.07 -3.69 -0.28
CA LEU A 11 5.13 -4.53 0.91
C LEU A 11 3.75 -4.54 1.59
N HIS A 12 3.17 -5.72 1.73
CA HIS A 12 2.02 -6.00 2.58
C HIS A 12 2.51 -6.49 3.95
N THR A 13 1.83 -6.10 5.01
CA THR A 13 2.26 -6.36 6.40
C THR A 13 1.30 -7.32 7.12
N GLY A 14 0.44 -8.03 6.40
CA GLY A 14 -0.49 -9.03 6.95
C GLY A 14 -1.67 -8.48 7.75
N TRP A 15 -1.80 -7.16 7.91
CA TRP A 15 -2.73 -6.58 8.88
C TRP A 15 -4.05 -6.08 8.28
N SER A 16 -4.03 -5.65 7.02
CA SER A 16 -5.23 -5.27 6.27
C SER A 16 -5.53 -6.30 5.18
N PRO A 17 -6.76 -6.33 4.64
CA PRO A 17 -6.99 -7.00 3.36
C PRO A 17 -5.98 -6.52 2.32
N ARG A 18 -5.58 -7.40 1.40
CA ARG A 18 -4.57 -7.08 0.37
C ARG A 18 -5.12 -6.12 -0.68
N GLU A 19 -6.44 -6.12 -0.83
CA GLU A 19 -7.24 -5.35 -1.78
C GLU A 19 -7.27 -3.86 -1.43
N VAL A 20 -6.96 -3.47 -0.19
CA VAL A 20 -6.98 -2.07 0.25
C VAL A 20 -5.64 -1.64 0.82
N GLY A 21 -5.18 -0.47 0.38
CA GLY A 21 -3.96 0.15 0.89
C GLY A 21 -4.15 1.64 1.14
N TRP A 22 -3.40 2.17 2.09
CA TRP A 22 -3.35 3.60 2.36
C TRP A 22 -1.97 4.02 2.84
N ALA A 23 -1.72 5.32 2.70
CA ALA A 23 -0.55 5.99 3.22
C ALA A 23 -0.95 7.35 3.79
N LEU A 24 -0.46 7.63 4.99
CA LEU A 24 -0.54 8.92 5.68
C LEU A 24 0.86 9.53 5.75
N TRP A 25 1.00 10.77 5.31
CA TRP A 25 2.26 11.51 5.32
C TRP A 25 2.11 12.82 6.09
N GLN A 26 3.18 13.26 6.75
CA GLN A 26 3.22 14.62 7.29
C GLN A 26 3.27 15.62 6.12
N PRO A 27 2.62 16.79 6.23
CA PRO A 27 2.77 17.85 5.24
C PRO A 27 4.25 18.16 4.99
N GLY A 28 4.63 18.30 3.71
CA GLY A 28 6.02 18.53 3.29
C GLY A 28 6.92 17.28 3.24
N TYR A 29 6.46 16.11 3.70
CA TYR A 29 7.23 14.87 3.55
C TYR A 29 7.21 14.37 2.09
N VAL A 30 8.39 14.11 1.54
CA VAL A 30 8.56 13.57 0.19
C VAL A 30 8.94 12.09 0.30
N ALA A 31 7.95 11.20 0.21
CA ALA A 31 8.18 9.77 0.18
C ALA A 31 8.93 9.37 -1.10
N HIS A 32 9.99 8.56 -0.97
CA HIS A 32 10.69 8.01 -2.12
C HIS A 32 11.19 6.57 -1.84
N PRO A 33 11.01 5.64 -2.79
CA PRO A 33 10.19 5.76 -4.00
C PRO A 33 8.69 5.73 -3.64
N TRP A 34 7.86 6.41 -4.42
CA TRP A 34 6.41 6.48 -4.24
C TRP A 34 5.75 6.73 -5.61
N PRO A 35 4.76 5.94 -6.03
CA PRO A 35 4.13 6.05 -7.36
C PRO A 35 3.14 7.23 -7.42
N ARG A 36 3.56 8.44 -7.07
CA ARG A 36 2.65 9.59 -6.92
C ARG A 36 1.81 9.84 -8.16
N ASP A 37 2.49 9.89 -9.31
CA ASP A 37 1.91 10.33 -10.57
C ASP A 37 1.30 9.15 -11.34
N GLU A 38 1.64 7.93 -10.95
CA GLU A 38 1.22 6.69 -11.62
C GLU A 38 0.04 6.03 -10.89
N LEU A 39 -0.08 6.22 -9.58
CA LEU A 39 -1.16 5.63 -8.78
C LEU A 39 -2.50 6.29 -9.15
N GLY A 40 -3.39 5.49 -9.72
CA GLY A 40 -4.73 5.85 -10.14
C GLY A 40 -5.47 4.59 -10.63
N PRO A 41 -6.72 4.70 -11.10
CA PRO A 41 -7.40 3.59 -11.75
C PRO A 41 -6.53 2.96 -12.85
N ASP A 42 -6.57 1.63 -12.96
CA ASP A 42 -5.78 0.79 -13.88
C ASP A 42 -4.27 0.74 -13.57
N PHE A 43 -3.80 1.40 -12.52
CA PHE A 43 -2.40 1.27 -12.08
C PHE A 43 -2.13 -0.17 -11.60
N VAL A 44 -1.12 -0.79 -12.18
CA VAL A 44 -0.70 -2.16 -11.87
C VAL A 44 0.53 -2.14 -10.96
N PHE A 45 0.46 -2.91 -9.88
CA PHE A 45 1.61 -3.19 -9.01
C PHE A 45 1.55 -4.64 -8.51
N TYR A 46 2.60 -5.08 -7.83
CA TYR A 46 2.69 -6.41 -7.25
C TYR A 46 2.73 -6.34 -5.74
N ILE A 47 2.14 -7.33 -5.07
CA ILE A 47 2.09 -7.44 -3.62
C ILE A 47 3.17 -8.41 -3.17
N CYS A 48 4.04 -7.93 -2.29
CA CYS A 48 5.01 -8.73 -1.57
C CYS A 48 4.50 -9.02 -0.17
N ASP A 49 4.45 -10.28 0.22
CA ASP A 49 4.00 -10.73 1.54
C ASP A 49 5.08 -11.60 2.23
N ASP A 50 4.99 -11.74 3.54
CA ASP A 50 5.80 -12.70 4.30
C ASP A 50 5.16 -14.10 4.20
N VAL A 51 5.83 -14.99 3.47
CA VAL A 51 5.40 -16.37 3.20
C VAL A 51 6.17 -17.40 4.04
N GLY A 52 7.03 -16.97 4.96
CA GLY A 52 7.75 -17.87 5.88
C GLY A 52 8.77 -18.81 5.20
N ILE A 53 9.21 -18.51 3.97
CA ILE A 53 10.15 -19.35 3.20
C ILE A 53 11.60 -18.86 3.40
N GLY A 54 12.39 -19.54 4.23
CA GLY A 54 13.81 -19.21 4.44
C GLY A 54 14.06 -18.05 5.42
N LYS A 55 15.31 -17.55 5.47
CA LYS A 55 15.76 -16.55 6.47
C LYS A 55 15.15 -15.14 6.29
N ASP A 56 14.65 -14.85 5.08
CA ASP A 56 14.12 -13.55 4.65
C ASP A 56 12.78 -13.70 3.91
N GLY A 57 11.92 -14.60 4.39
CA GLY A 57 10.85 -15.29 3.63
C GLY A 57 9.71 -14.47 3.04
N ARG A 58 10.04 -13.44 2.27
CA ARG A 58 9.12 -12.62 1.49
C ARG A 58 9.09 -13.06 0.04
N ALA A 59 7.90 -13.02 -0.53
CA ALA A 59 7.67 -13.31 -1.94
C ALA A 59 6.63 -12.37 -2.53
N VAL A 60 6.74 -12.08 -3.82
CA VAL A 60 5.62 -11.56 -4.60
C VAL A 60 4.57 -12.65 -4.69
N VAL A 61 3.34 -12.36 -4.26
CA VAL A 61 2.23 -13.33 -4.19
C VAL A 61 1.10 -12.99 -5.13
N ALA A 62 0.82 -11.71 -5.33
CA ALA A 62 -0.29 -11.25 -6.16
C ALA A 62 0.12 -10.08 -7.05
N LYS A 63 -0.54 -9.96 -8.19
CA LYS A 63 -0.63 -8.76 -9.01
C LYS A 63 -1.91 -8.02 -8.62
N ALA A 64 -1.80 -6.72 -8.46
CA ALA A 64 -2.88 -5.84 -8.04
C ALA A 64 -3.15 -4.79 -9.12
N THR A 65 -4.41 -4.61 -9.50
CA THR A 65 -4.85 -3.56 -10.42
C THR A 65 -5.77 -2.61 -9.68
N VAL A 66 -5.37 -1.35 -9.55
CA VAL A 66 -6.14 -0.35 -8.81
C VAL A 66 -7.48 -0.10 -9.50
N THR A 67 -8.58 -0.23 -8.75
CA THR A 67 -9.94 0.00 -9.22
C THR A 67 -10.52 1.32 -8.74
N ARG A 68 -10.17 1.73 -7.52
CA ARG A 68 -10.60 2.99 -6.89
C ARG A 68 -9.46 3.64 -6.14
N MET A 69 -9.46 4.97 -6.07
CA MET A 69 -8.41 5.74 -5.43
C MET A 69 -8.98 6.99 -4.76
N ILE A 70 -8.44 7.31 -3.58
CA ILE A 70 -8.51 8.65 -2.99
C ILE A 70 -7.19 9.35 -3.33
N PRO A 71 -7.20 10.42 -4.16
CA PRO A 71 -6.00 11.18 -4.45
C PRO A 71 -5.44 11.80 -3.16
N THR A 72 -4.18 12.26 -3.21
CA THR A 72 -3.56 12.88 -2.04
C THR A 72 -4.40 14.05 -1.53
N THR A 73 -4.98 13.90 -0.33
CA THR A 73 -5.84 14.90 0.31
C THR A 73 -5.42 15.12 1.75
N GLU A 74 -5.63 16.33 2.25
CA GLU A 74 -5.48 16.62 3.67
C GLU A 74 -6.62 15.98 4.48
N VAL A 75 -6.27 15.47 5.65
CA VAL A 75 -7.17 14.89 6.66
C VAL A 75 -6.80 15.43 8.04
N GLU A 76 -7.81 15.75 8.84
CA GLU A 76 -7.65 16.50 10.09
C GLU A 76 -7.44 15.59 11.32
N SER A 77 -7.82 14.32 11.21
CA SER A 77 -7.74 13.37 12.32
C SER A 77 -7.67 11.91 11.84
N PRO A 78 -7.29 10.96 12.72
CA PRO A 78 -7.35 9.54 12.39
C PRO A 78 -8.76 9.08 11.99
N GLU A 79 -9.78 9.63 12.64
CA GLU A 79 -11.19 9.37 12.36
C GLU A 79 -11.62 9.90 10.99
N ASP A 80 -11.20 11.12 10.61
CA ASP A 80 -11.44 11.68 9.27
C ASP A 80 -10.78 10.80 8.20
N ALA A 81 -9.52 10.40 8.43
CA ALA A 81 -8.81 9.50 7.52
C ALA A 81 -9.53 8.15 7.34
N TYR A 82 -10.00 7.54 8.44
CA TYR A 82 -10.79 6.31 8.38
C TYR A 82 -12.09 6.51 7.60
N GLN A 83 -12.86 7.56 7.93
CA GLN A 83 -14.16 7.79 7.33
C GLN A 83 -14.04 7.98 5.82
N ARG A 84 -13.04 8.74 5.35
CA ARG A 84 -12.79 8.92 3.92
C ARG A 84 -12.47 7.62 3.19
N ILE A 85 -11.66 6.75 3.81
CA ILE A 85 -11.35 5.42 3.27
C ILE A 85 -12.61 4.57 3.22
N ALA A 86 -13.38 4.55 4.30
CA ALA A 86 -14.59 3.75 4.39
C ALA A 86 -15.61 4.17 3.33
N ASP A 87 -15.88 5.46 3.22
CA ASP A 87 -16.87 6.01 2.28
C ASP A 87 -16.51 5.75 0.82
N ALA A 88 -15.21 5.79 0.47
CA ALA A 88 -14.77 5.68 -0.92
C ALA A 88 -14.41 4.25 -1.36
N LEU A 89 -13.84 3.44 -0.46
CA LEU A 89 -13.17 2.20 -0.83
C LEU A 89 -13.82 0.95 -0.27
N PHE A 90 -14.61 1.05 0.80
CA PHE A 90 -15.30 -0.11 1.37
C PHE A 90 -16.59 -0.41 0.61
N ASP A 91 -17.08 -1.64 0.79
CA ASP A 91 -18.39 -2.12 0.38
C ASP A 91 -18.77 -3.35 1.23
N ASP A 92 -19.82 -4.06 0.82
CA ASP A 92 -20.34 -5.23 1.53
C ASP A 92 -19.32 -6.39 1.62
N GLU A 93 -18.33 -6.44 0.72
CA GLU A 93 -17.34 -7.51 0.66
C GLU A 93 -15.99 -7.10 1.30
N LEU A 94 -15.70 -5.80 1.34
CA LEU A 94 -14.42 -5.27 1.84
C LEU A 94 -14.65 -4.17 2.87
N THR A 95 -14.44 -4.49 4.14
CA THR A 95 -14.53 -3.53 5.24
C THR A 95 -13.47 -3.78 6.30
N ILE A 96 -13.00 -2.69 6.93
CA ILE A 96 -12.16 -2.75 8.12
C ILE A 96 -12.96 -2.07 9.24
N LEU A 97 -13.27 -2.81 10.30
CA LEU A 97 -13.96 -2.25 11.46
C LEU A 97 -13.12 -1.13 12.11
N PRO A 98 -13.74 -0.05 12.63
CA PRO A 98 -12.99 1.07 13.23
C PRO A 98 -12.04 0.65 14.36
N GLU A 99 -12.42 -0.32 15.19
CA GLU A 99 -11.59 -0.87 16.26
C GLU A 99 -10.36 -1.59 15.72
N ASN A 100 -10.52 -2.34 14.62
CA ASN A 100 -9.39 -2.94 13.93
C ASN A 100 -8.51 -1.82 13.39
N TRP A 101 -9.06 -0.88 12.62
CA TRP A 101 -8.30 0.26 12.09
C TRP A 101 -7.41 0.93 13.14
N ARG A 102 -7.94 1.17 14.35
CA ARG A 102 -7.20 1.75 15.49
C ARG A 102 -6.14 0.81 16.07
N ALA A 103 -6.41 -0.50 16.10
CA ALA A 103 -5.47 -1.52 16.55
C ALA A 103 -4.27 -1.71 15.61
N ASN A 104 -4.34 -1.25 14.36
CA ASN A 104 -3.19 -1.23 13.45
C ASN A 104 -2.06 -0.41 14.05
N ARG A 105 -0.88 -1.03 14.23
CA ARG A 105 0.32 -0.34 14.71
C ARG A 105 0.73 0.86 13.84
N TYR A 106 0.61 0.75 12.52
CA TYR A 106 0.85 1.86 11.59
C TYR A 106 -0.10 3.02 11.88
N ASN A 107 -1.40 2.76 11.99
CA ASN A 107 -2.37 3.82 12.28
C ASN A 107 -2.17 4.38 13.68
N GLY A 108 -1.89 3.55 14.69
CA GLY A 108 -1.55 4.01 16.04
C GLY A 108 -0.33 4.95 16.06
N HIS A 109 0.73 4.61 15.33
CA HIS A 109 1.88 5.52 15.17
C HIS A 109 1.50 6.82 14.46
N LYS A 110 0.62 6.77 13.45
CA LYS A 110 0.17 7.96 12.72
C LYS A 110 -0.74 8.84 13.57
N SER A 111 -1.60 8.26 14.41
CA SER A 111 -2.44 8.99 15.35
C SER A 111 -1.64 9.75 16.39
N ALA A 112 -0.47 9.25 16.78
CA ALA A 112 0.44 9.94 17.71
C ALA A 112 1.25 11.08 17.08
N ALA A 113 1.25 11.22 15.74
CA ALA A 113 1.95 12.29 15.04
C ALA A 113 1.06 13.55 14.93
N PRO A 114 1.64 14.74 14.66
CA PRO A 114 0.86 15.95 14.44
C PRO A 114 -0.12 15.83 13.28
N TRP A 115 -1.22 16.57 13.38
CA TRP A 115 -2.26 16.71 12.36
C TRP A 115 -2.35 18.19 11.93
N PRO A 116 -2.73 18.50 10.68
CA PRO A 116 -3.26 17.58 9.66
C PRO A 116 -2.19 16.68 9.00
N GLN A 117 -2.65 15.63 8.31
CA GLN A 117 -1.81 14.73 7.51
C GLN A 117 -2.34 14.59 6.09
N LEU A 118 -1.49 14.12 5.17
CA LEU A 118 -1.84 13.85 3.78
C LEU A 118 -2.17 12.37 3.60
N LEU A 119 -3.42 12.06 3.28
CA LEU A 119 -3.93 10.73 2.98
C LEU A 119 -3.84 10.45 1.48
N THR A 120 -3.35 9.27 1.10
CA THR A 120 -3.61 8.63 -0.19
C THR A 120 -4.05 7.21 0.06
N ALA A 121 -5.12 6.76 -0.58
CA ALA A 121 -5.64 5.41 -0.40
C ALA A 121 -6.12 4.82 -1.72
N TRP A 122 -6.13 3.50 -1.83
CA TRP A 122 -6.51 2.80 -3.03
C TRP A 122 -7.15 1.45 -2.71
N ARG A 123 -8.01 1.01 -3.61
CA ARG A 123 -8.53 -0.35 -3.69
C ARG A 123 -8.03 -0.99 -4.98
N ALA A 124 -7.74 -2.28 -4.96
CA ALA A 124 -7.29 -3.03 -6.10
C ALA A 124 -7.95 -4.41 -6.18
N ASP A 125 -8.15 -4.88 -7.41
CA ASP A 125 -8.46 -6.27 -7.70
C ASP A 125 -7.16 -7.07 -7.74
N LEU A 126 -7.20 -8.32 -7.28
CA LEU A 126 -6.03 -9.16 -7.12
C LEU A 126 -6.06 -10.39 -8.02
N GLU A 127 -4.92 -10.71 -8.59
CA GLU A 127 -4.62 -11.94 -9.31
C GLU A 127 -3.45 -12.62 -8.60
N GLU A 128 -3.64 -13.86 -8.11
CA GLU A 128 -2.54 -14.62 -7.51
C GLU A 128 -1.54 -15.01 -8.61
N VAL A 129 -0.28 -14.64 -8.42
CA VAL A 129 0.80 -14.88 -9.39
C VAL A 129 1.98 -15.63 -8.77
N GLY A 130 2.10 -15.72 -7.45
CA GLY A 130 3.27 -16.26 -6.76
C GLY A 130 3.07 -17.57 -5.99
N PRO A 131 4.04 -17.95 -5.11
CA PRO A 131 5.12 -17.11 -4.58
C PRO A 131 6.34 -16.99 -5.52
N HIS A 132 6.80 -15.77 -5.75
CA HIS A 132 8.05 -15.46 -6.44
C HIS A 132 9.03 -14.72 -5.53
N THR A 133 10.21 -15.30 -5.33
CA THR A 133 11.26 -14.72 -4.49
C THR A 133 12.31 -13.99 -5.33
N MET A 134 12.80 -12.88 -4.80
CA MET A 134 13.96 -12.16 -5.35
C MET A 134 14.73 -11.48 -4.21
N PRO A 135 16.06 -11.30 -4.33
CA PRO A 135 16.89 -10.74 -3.25
C PRO A 135 16.41 -9.39 -2.70
N GLU A 136 15.84 -8.54 -3.56
CA GLU A 136 15.38 -7.19 -3.23
C GLU A 136 14.19 -7.17 -2.25
N LEU A 137 13.40 -8.24 -2.16
CA LEU A 137 12.23 -8.29 -1.27
C LEU A 137 12.61 -8.28 0.22
N SER A 138 13.85 -8.63 0.54
CA SER A 138 14.39 -8.57 1.90
C SER A 138 14.43 -7.13 2.44
N SER A 139 14.52 -6.12 1.57
CA SER A 139 14.69 -4.72 1.97
C SER A 139 13.77 -3.77 1.23
N PHE A 140 12.81 -3.21 1.95
CA PHE A 140 11.92 -2.18 1.43
C PHE A 140 12.31 -0.79 1.96
N PRO A 141 12.22 0.25 1.11
CA PRO A 141 12.26 1.64 1.56
C PRO A 141 11.18 1.94 2.60
N ARG A 142 11.33 3.07 3.33
CA ARG A 142 10.33 3.49 4.35
C ARG A 142 8.94 3.77 3.78
N SER A 143 8.83 4.06 2.48
CA SER A 143 7.53 4.15 1.80
C SER A 143 6.81 2.80 1.75
N GLY A 144 7.56 1.70 1.89
CA GLY A 144 7.16 0.32 1.65
C GLY A 144 6.83 0.04 0.18
N TRP A 145 7.29 0.89 -0.73
CA TRP A 145 7.25 0.67 -2.16
C TRP A 145 8.65 0.42 -2.68
N LEU A 146 8.76 -0.51 -3.61
CA LEU A 146 9.98 -0.82 -4.34
C LEU A 146 9.66 -0.65 -5.83
N ARG A 147 10.58 -0.04 -6.58
CA ARG A 147 10.52 0.03 -8.05
C ARG A 147 11.67 -0.80 -8.60
N THR A 148 11.38 -1.74 -9.50
CA THR A 148 12.40 -2.67 -10.02
C THR A 148 12.10 -3.11 -11.44
N SER A 149 13.14 -3.19 -12.27
CA SER A 149 13.06 -3.74 -13.62
C SER A 149 13.34 -5.25 -13.67
N ARG A 150 13.55 -5.89 -12.51
CA ARG A 150 14.00 -7.30 -12.40
C ARG A 150 12.86 -8.27 -12.19
N LEU A 151 11.64 -7.78 -12.00
CA LEU A 151 10.48 -8.64 -11.87
C LEU A 151 10.06 -9.12 -13.27
N THR A 152 10.09 -10.43 -13.47
CA THR A 152 9.64 -11.09 -14.70
C THR A 152 8.57 -12.10 -14.35
N LEU A 153 7.30 -11.74 -14.59
CA LEU A 153 6.09 -12.54 -14.31
C LEU A 153 5.16 -12.55 -15.51
#